data_AF-M2QZU0-F1
#
_entry.id   AF-M2QZU0-F1
#
_cell.length_a   1.000
_cell.length_b   1.000
_cell.length_c   1.000
_cell.angle_alpha   90.00
_cell.angle_beta   90.00
_cell.angle_gamma   90.00
#
_symmetry.space_group_name_H-M   'P 1'
#
loop_
_entity.id
_entity.type
_entity.pdbx_description
1 polymer ?
#
loop_
_entity_poly.entity_id
_entity_poly.type
_entity_poly.pdbx_seq_one_letter_code
_entity_poly.pdbx_strand_id
1 'polypeptide(L)'
;MLTHASKQNVRMVVVNLRDYPGSTPYSQEELGVIVSHDAQRQSDFMQARGLEIATFIEWLIRKEDLAKISEDAAQEISGESCSYPVGCPLPTLEEFYCPFQDPANSPMEIVEGIPLWVSAYYKHDTSVLESFEDFSLSQLASGLSSQALAEPRPSVQSFSPEEYDTNLDRQRTAHSYAPFLFMERSTFYTNARRALHEKLV
;
A
#
# COMPACT_ATOMS: atom_id res chain seq x y z
N MET A 1 11.94 3.57 14.24
CA MET A 1 12.22 2.22 13.72
C MET A 1 13.68 2.02 13.30
N LEU A 2 14.32 2.92 12.53
CA LEU A 2 15.67 2.67 11.99
C LEU A 2 16.81 2.55 13.02
N THR A 3 16.65 3.13 14.21
CA THR A 3 17.70 3.23 15.23
C THR A 3 18.09 1.90 15.91
N HIS A 4 17.41 0.79 15.63
CA HIS A 4 17.69 -0.51 16.27
C HIS A 4 18.26 -1.56 15.31
N ALA A 5 18.20 -1.32 13.99
CA ALA A 5 18.58 -2.29 12.97
C ALA A 5 20.06 -2.69 13.05
N SER A 6 20.96 -1.73 13.24
CA SER A 6 22.41 -1.99 13.32
C SER A 6 22.79 -2.86 14.52
N LYS A 7 22.07 -2.75 15.65
CA LYS A 7 22.30 -3.57 16.84
C LYS A 7 21.90 -5.03 16.63
N GLN A 8 21.00 -5.29 15.69
CA GLN A 8 20.49 -6.63 15.37
C GLN A 8 21.12 -7.20 14.09
N ASN A 9 22.19 -6.58 13.59
CA ASN A 9 22.83 -6.96 12.33
C ASN A 9 21.86 -6.99 11.13
N VAL A 10 20.84 -6.10 11.16
CA VAL A 10 19.87 -5.93 10.07
C VAL A 10 20.27 -4.73 9.25
N ARG A 11 20.35 -4.91 7.93
CA ARG A 11 20.50 -3.81 6.97
C ARG A 11 19.15 -3.51 6.35
N MET A 12 18.62 -2.32 6.59
CA MET A 12 17.38 -1.85 6.00
C MET A 12 17.70 -0.90 4.85
N VAL A 13 17.15 -1.19 3.67
CA VAL A 13 17.24 -0.33 2.48
C VAL A 13 15.83 0.13 2.13
N VAL A 14 15.60 1.44 2.21
CA VAL A 14 14.30 2.04 1.89
C VAL A 14 14.44 2.75 0.55
N VAL A 15 13.61 2.36 -0.42
CA VAL A 15 13.65 2.89 -1.78
C VAL A 15 12.50 3.87 -1.96
N ASN A 16 12.83 5.12 -2.26
CA ASN A 16 11.83 6.08 -2.70
C ASN A 16 11.43 5.73 -4.14
N LEU A 17 10.15 5.42 -4.35
CA LEU A 17 9.59 5.23 -5.69
C LEU A 17 9.47 6.57 -6.43
N ARG A 18 9.14 6.51 -7.71
CA ARG A 18 8.83 7.71 -8.51
C ARG A 18 7.68 8.51 -7.89
N ASP A 19 7.65 9.81 -8.18
CA ASP A 19 6.78 10.82 -7.56
C ASP A 19 6.97 11.08 -6.05
N TYR A 20 7.85 10.36 -5.35
CA TYR A 20 8.26 10.72 -3.99
C TYR A 20 9.08 12.03 -3.98
N PRO A 21 9.06 12.85 -2.90
CA PRO A 21 9.93 14.03 -2.80
C PRO A 21 11.41 13.77 -3.12
N GLY A 22 11.92 14.50 -4.13
CA GLY A 22 13.29 14.39 -4.62
C GLY A 22 13.51 13.28 -5.66
N SER A 23 12.48 12.53 -6.04
CA SER A 23 12.55 11.50 -7.10
C SER A 23 12.08 12.01 -8.47
N THR A 24 12.19 11.16 -9.49
CA THR A 24 11.71 11.45 -10.85
C THR A 24 10.18 11.42 -10.90
N PRO A 25 9.51 12.51 -11.30
CA PRO A 25 8.05 12.54 -11.33
C PRO A 25 7.47 11.73 -12.50
N TYR A 26 6.20 11.32 -12.40
CA TYR A 26 5.45 10.77 -13.54
C TYR A 26 5.04 11.85 -14.52
N SER A 27 5.08 11.53 -15.81
CA SER A 27 4.51 12.39 -16.85
C SER A 27 2.98 12.32 -16.85
N GLN A 28 2.32 13.32 -17.44
CA GLN A 28 0.85 13.31 -17.60
C GLN A 28 0.37 12.13 -18.45
N GLU A 29 1.18 11.68 -19.40
CA GLU A 29 0.88 10.48 -20.20
C GLU A 29 0.94 9.21 -19.34
N GLU A 30 1.97 9.09 -18.49
CA GLU A 30 2.11 7.97 -17.56
C GLU A 30 0.94 7.94 -16.57
N LEU A 31 0.58 9.07 -15.97
CA LEU A 31 -0.59 9.17 -15.10
C LEU A 31 -1.89 8.79 -15.84
N GLY A 32 -2.02 9.23 -17.10
CA GLY A 32 -3.15 8.87 -17.96
C GLY A 32 -3.26 7.37 -18.24
N VAL A 33 -2.14 6.65 -18.35
CA VAL A 33 -2.13 5.18 -18.46
C VAL A 33 -2.65 4.54 -17.18
N ILE A 34 -2.20 5.01 -16.01
CA ILE A 34 -2.59 4.42 -14.73
C ILE A 34 -4.10 4.51 -14.51
N VAL A 35 -4.72 5.65 -14.79
CA VAL A 35 -6.17 5.87 -14.60
C VAL A 35 -7.02 5.43 -15.80
N SER A 36 -6.42 4.85 -16.84
CA SER A 36 -7.17 4.37 -18.01
C SER A 36 -7.97 3.11 -17.71
N HIS A 37 -8.94 2.77 -18.58
CA HIS A 37 -9.61 1.46 -18.57
C HIS A 37 -8.92 0.45 -19.51
N ASP A 38 -7.65 0.69 -19.85
CA ASP A 38 -6.86 -0.19 -20.73
C ASP A 38 -5.96 -1.08 -19.87
N ALA A 39 -6.46 -2.27 -19.55
CA ALA A 39 -5.75 -3.23 -18.70
C ALA A 39 -4.38 -3.64 -19.28
N GLN A 40 -4.22 -3.67 -20.61
CA GLN A 40 -2.94 -4.01 -21.22
C GLN A 40 -1.93 -2.88 -21.01
N ARG A 41 -2.32 -1.63 -21.25
CA ARG A 41 -1.43 -0.48 -21.00
C ARG A 41 -1.06 -0.33 -19.53
N GLN A 42 -2.01 -0.57 -18.63
CA GLN A 42 -1.73 -0.63 -17.19
C GLN A 42 -0.76 -1.77 -16.84
N SER A 43 -0.93 -2.94 -17.46
CA SER A 43 -0.01 -4.07 -17.26
C SER A 43 1.40 -3.74 -17.72
N ASP A 44 1.54 -3.16 -18.91
CA ASP A 44 2.85 -2.77 -19.47
C ASP A 44 3.53 -1.72 -18.58
N PHE A 45 2.75 -0.75 -18.09
CA PHE A 45 3.22 0.24 -17.12
C PHE A 45 3.72 -0.41 -15.83
N MET A 46 2.96 -1.35 -15.26
CA MET A 46 3.35 -2.07 -14.04
C MET A 46 4.62 -2.91 -14.24
N GLN A 47 4.77 -3.56 -15.40
CA GLN A 47 5.99 -4.31 -15.72
C GLN A 47 7.20 -3.39 -15.82
N ALA A 48 7.06 -2.22 -16.45
CA ALA A 48 8.13 -1.23 -16.51
C ALA A 48 8.56 -0.77 -15.11
N ARG A 49 7.61 -0.52 -14.20
CA ARG A 49 7.90 -0.17 -12.79
C ARG A 49 8.54 -1.33 -12.03
N GLY A 50 8.08 -2.56 -12.24
CA GLY A 50 8.69 -3.75 -11.67
C GLY A 50 10.14 -3.93 -12.11
N LEU A 51 10.44 -3.65 -13.39
CA LEU A 51 11.79 -3.73 -13.95
C LEU A 51 12.73 -2.68 -13.33
N GLU A 52 12.25 -1.48 -13.01
CA GLU A 52 13.05 -0.46 -12.31
C GLU A 52 13.50 -0.96 -10.93
N ILE A 53 12.59 -1.56 -10.16
CA ILE A 53 12.89 -2.13 -8.84
C ILE A 53 13.84 -3.33 -8.98
N ALA A 54 13.57 -4.23 -9.92
CA ALA A 54 14.44 -5.39 -10.17
C ALA A 54 15.86 -4.96 -10.57
N THR A 55 15.97 -3.94 -11.43
CA THR A 55 17.27 -3.36 -11.83
C THR A 55 18.00 -2.74 -10.64
N PHE A 56 17.28 -2.03 -9.77
CA PHE A 56 17.86 -1.49 -8.54
C PHE A 56 18.35 -2.60 -7.60
N ILE A 57 17.56 -3.65 -7.40
CA ILE A 57 17.94 -4.79 -6.55
C ILE A 57 19.16 -5.50 -7.12
N GLU A 58 19.20 -5.73 -8.44
CA GLU A 58 20.37 -6.31 -9.11
C GLU A 58 21.62 -5.44 -8.90
N TRP A 59 21.50 -4.13 -9.13
CA TRP A 59 22.57 -3.18 -8.89
C TRP A 59 23.04 -3.20 -7.43
N LEU A 60 22.10 -3.22 -6.48
CA LEU A 60 22.40 -3.22 -5.05
C LEU A 60 23.14 -4.50 -4.63
N ILE A 61 22.68 -5.67 -5.09
CA ILE A 61 23.33 -6.96 -4.84
C ILE A 61 24.78 -6.93 -5.35
N ARG A 62 24.99 -6.46 -6.59
CA ARG A 62 26.33 -6.37 -7.19
C ARG A 62 27.21 -5.34 -6.51
N LYS A 63 26.64 -4.19 -6.11
CA LYS A 63 27.37 -3.07 -5.53
C LYS A 63 27.82 -3.34 -4.10
N GLU A 64 26.97 -3.99 -3.32
CA GLU A 64 27.19 -4.27 -1.90
C GLU A 64 27.71 -5.70 -1.65
N ASP A 65 27.96 -6.47 -2.72
CA ASP A 65 28.41 -7.87 -2.67
C ASP A 65 27.54 -8.73 -1.73
N LEU A 66 26.21 -8.61 -1.89
CA LEU A 66 25.27 -9.28 -1.00
C LEU A 66 25.31 -10.79 -1.23
N ALA A 67 25.42 -11.55 -0.14
CA ALA A 67 25.38 -13.00 -0.18
C ALA A 67 24.07 -13.49 -0.81
N LYS A 68 24.15 -14.61 -1.52
CA LYS A 68 22.95 -15.28 -2.06
C LYS A 68 22.03 -15.68 -0.91
N ILE A 69 20.74 -15.44 -1.10
CA ILE A 69 19.70 -15.93 -0.20
C ILE A 69 19.80 -17.48 -0.19
N SER A 70 19.91 -18.09 0.99
CA SER A 70 19.84 -19.55 1.11
C SER A 70 18.45 -20.03 0.70
N GLU A 71 18.35 -21.23 0.12
CA GLU A 71 17.04 -21.79 -0.29
C GLU A 71 16.04 -21.84 0.88
N ASP A 72 16.53 -22.02 2.12
CA ASP A 72 15.72 -22.00 3.36
C ASP A 72 15.16 -20.61 3.74
N ALA A 73 15.76 -19.52 3.27
CA ALA A 73 15.37 -18.14 3.60
C ALA A 73 14.42 -17.51 2.56
N ALA A 74 14.21 -18.17 1.41
CA ALA A 74 13.36 -17.67 0.33
C ALA A 74 11.86 -17.76 0.64
N GLN A 75 11.47 -18.35 1.78
CA GLN A 75 10.07 -18.54 2.18
C GLN A 75 9.41 -17.31 2.80
N GLU A 76 10.18 -16.27 3.16
CA GLU A 76 9.66 -15.12 3.89
C GLU A 76 9.92 -13.80 3.14
N ILE A 77 9.26 -13.62 2.00
CA ILE A 77 9.10 -12.28 1.39
C ILE A 77 7.79 -11.70 1.93
N SER A 78 7.86 -11.15 3.14
CA SER A 78 6.82 -10.28 3.68
C SER A 78 7.01 -8.87 3.11
N GLY A 79 6.43 -8.63 1.94
CA GLY A 79 6.12 -7.27 1.52
C GLY A 79 4.85 -6.85 2.26
N GLU A 80 4.86 -5.70 2.93
CA GLU A 80 3.63 -4.98 3.28
C GLU A 80 2.93 -4.57 1.99
N SER A 81 2.31 -5.55 1.36
CA SER A 81 1.52 -5.34 0.20
C SER A 81 0.12 -5.03 0.66
N CYS A 82 -0.47 -3.97 0.10
CA CYS A 82 -1.91 -3.90 -0.04
C CYS A 82 -2.42 -5.28 -0.48
N SER A 83 -3.61 -5.71 -0.06
CA SER A 83 -4.17 -7.04 -0.39
C SER A 83 -4.26 -7.37 -1.90
N TYR A 84 -3.92 -6.44 -2.79
CA TYR A 84 -4.04 -6.55 -4.25
C TYR A 84 -3.20 -7.68 -4.90
N PRO A 85 -1.87 -7.83 -4.70
CA PRO A 85 -1.08 -8.89 -5.35
C PRO A 85 -1.14 -10.27 -4.70
N VAL A 86 -1.62 -10.41 -3.46
CA VAL A 86 -1.81 -11.75 -2.85
C VAL A 86 -3.09 -12.45 -3.33
N GLY A 87 -3.92 -11.76 -4.13
CA GLY A 87 -5.12 -12.34 -4.74
C GLY A 87 -6.23 -12.70 -3.74
N CYS A 88 -6.11 -12.25 -2.48
CA CYS A 88 -7.16 -12.39 -1.50
C CYS A 88 -8.37 -11.53 -1.93
N PRO A 89 -9.59 -12.09 -1.96
CA PRO A 89 -10.77 -11.25 -2.17
C PRO A 89 -10.82 -10.22 -1.04
N LEU A 90 -11.07 -8.96 -1.42
CA LEU A 90 -11.36 -7.94 -0.42
C LEU A 90 -12.69 -8.28 0.25
N PRO A 91 -12.81 -8.09 1.58
CA PRO A 91 -14.11 -8.20 2.26
C PRO A 91 -15.13 -7.26 1.60
N THR A 92 -16.41 -7.62 1.63
CA THR A 92 -17.46 -6.73 1.14
C THR A 92 -17.56 -5.47 2.01
N LEU A 93 -18.22 -4.40 1.53
CA LEU A 93 -18.42 -3.19 2.34
C LEU A 93 -19.17 -3.46 3.64
N GLU A 94 -20.08 -4.45 3.63
CA GLU A 94 -20.81 -4.92 4.81
C GLU A 94 -19.91 -5.66 5.80
N GLU A 95 -18.91 -6.39 5.31
CA GLU A 95 -17.93 -7.10 6.15
C GLU A 95 -16.87 -6.13 6.69
N PHE A 96 -16.38 -5.21 5.87
CA PHE A 96 -15.38 -4.22 6.28
C PHE A 96 -15.53 -2.94 5.46
N TYR A 97 -15.98 -1.88 6.12
CA TYR A 97 -16.08 -0.58 5.47
C TYR A 97 -14.69 -0.05 5.09
N CYS A 98 -14.52 0.22 3.81
CA CYS A 98 -13.32 0.78 3.24
C CYS A 98 -13.73 1.94 2.33
N PRO A 99 -13.40 3.21 2.65
CA PRO A 99 -13.89 4.36 1.90
C PRO A 99 -13.44 4.33 0.43
N PHE A 100 -12.34 3.65 0.12
CA PHE A 100 -11.83 3.41 -1.23
C PHE A 100 -12.74 2.53 -2.10
N GLN A 101 -13.64 1.77 -1.49
CA GLN A 101 -14.51 0.80 -2.16
C GLN A 101 -15.97 1.25 -2.19
N ASP A 102 -16.30 2.31 -1.46
CA ASP A 102 -17.66 2.82 -1.36
C ASP A 102 -18.04 3.55 -2.64
N PRO A 103 -18.95 2.99 -3.47
CA PRO A 103 -19.32 3.59 -4.74
C PRO A 103 -20.09 4.91 -4.58
N ALA A 104 -20.54 5.24 -3.36
CA ALA A 104 -21.16 6.51 -3.07
C ALA A 104 -20.14 7.66 -3.01
N ASN A 105 -18.86 7.38 -2.78
CA ASN A 105 -17.83 8.40 -2.70
C ASN A 105 -17.24 8.71 -4.09
N SER A 106 -17.16 9.99 -4.43
CA SER A 106 -16.35 10.46 -5.55
C SER A 106 -14.85 10.33 -5.24
N PRO A 107 -13.96 10.29 -6.26
CA PRO A 107 -12.52 10.26 -6.05
C PRO A 107 -12.00 11.40 -5.15
N MET A 108 -12.61 12.59 -5.23
CA MET A 108 -12.22 13.73 -4.39
C MET A 108 -12.66 13.54 -2.93
N GLU A 109 -13.87 13.05 -2.70
CA GLU A 109 -14.36 12.74 -1.34
C GLU A 109 -13.51 11.65 -0.68
N ILE A 110 -13.05 10.66 -1.45
CA ILE A 110 -12.08 9.66 -0.97
C ILE A 110 -10.79 10.34 -0.53
N VAL A 111 -10.17 11.16 -1.38
CA VAL A 111 -8.90 11.85 -1.06
C VAL A 111 -9.02 12.74 0.18
N GLU A 112 -10.15 13.43 0.34
CA GLU A 112 -10.40 14.29 1.49
C GLU A 112 -10.74 13.52 2.77
N GLY A 113 -11.44 12.39 2.65
CA GLY A 113 -11.88 11.57 3.78
C GLY A 113 -10.80 10.67 4.36
N ILE A 114 -9.83 10.20 3.55
CA ILE A 114 -8.79 9.26 3.98
C ILE A 114 -8.04 9.75 5.22
N PRO A 115 -7.49 10.98 5.28
CA PRO A 115 -6.72 11.41 6.45
C PRO A 115 -7.52 11.35 7.75
N LEU A 116 -8.83 11.64 7.68
CA LEU A 116 -9.73 11.54 8.83
C LEU A 116 -9.98 10.08 9.21
N TRP A 117 -10.27 9.22 8.23
CA TRP A 117 -10.53 7.80 8.47
C TRP A 117 -9.31 7.08 9.06
N VAL A 118 -8.11 7.27 8.49
CA VAL A 118 -6.89 6.61 8.98
C VAL A 118 -6.40 7.12 10.33
N SER A 119 -6.73 8.38 10.69
CA SER A 119 -6.27 8.99 11.94
C SER A 119 -7.33 8.99 13.04
N ALA A 120 -8.54 8.50 12.74
CA ALA A 120 -9.61 8.35 13.71
C ALA A 120 -9.35 7.20 14.69
N TYR A 121 -9.96 7.31 15.86
CA TYR A 121 -9.90 6.29 16.90
C TYR A 121 -11.22 5.52 16.91
N TYR A 122 -11.15 4.20 17.09
CA TYR A 122 -12.30 3.32 17.05
C TYR A 122 -12.34 2.48 18.33
N LYS A 123 -13.53 2.28 18.87
CA LYS A 123 -13.73 1.42 20.03
C LYS A 123 -14.11 0.01 19.57
N HIS A 124 -13.08 -0.76 19.22
CA HIS A 124 -13.25 -2.17 18.89
C HIS A 124 -13.58 -3.01 20.14
N ASP A 125 -14.15 -4.20 19.93
CA ASP A 125 -14.31 -5.18 21.00
C ASP A 125 -12.93 -5.70 21.44
N THR A 126 -12.58 -5.49 22.71
CA THR A 126 -11.28 -5.89 23.26
C THR A 126 -11.10 -7.40 23.25
N SER A 127 -12.18 -8.19 23.41
CA SER A 127 -12.11 -9.65 23.34
C SER A 127 -11.66 -10.14 21.96
N VAL A 128 -12.01 -9.38 20.92
CA VAL A 128 -11.59 -9.65 19.54
C VAL A 128 -10.10 -9.35 19.33
N LEU A 129 -9.62 -8.23 19.89
CA LEU A 129 -8.21 -7.84 19.80
C LEU A 129 -7.28 -8.78 20.58
N GLU A 130 -7.75 -9.32 21.71
CA GLU A 130 -6.98 -10.22 22.57
C GLU A 130 -6.83 -11.64 22.00
N SER A 131 -7.69 -12.04 21.05
CA SER A 131 -7.72 -13.40 20.49
C SER A 131 -7.74 -13.40 18.96
N PHE A 132 -7.01 -12.47 18.31
CA PHE A 132 -7.09 -12.26 16.87
C PHE A 132 -6.75 -13.52 16.04
N GLU A 133 -5.86 -14.38 16.55
CA GLU A 133 -5.42 -15.62 15.90
C GLU A 133 -6.52 -16.70 15.88
N ASP A 134 -7.49 -16.59 16.80
CA ASP A 134 -8.54 -17.58 17.01
C ASP A 134 -9.83 -17.28 16.21
N PHE A 135 -9.92 -16.11 15.59
CA PHE A 135 -11.11 -15.67 14.87
C PHE A 135 -11.02 -15.88 13.36
N SER A 136 -12.14 -16.27 12.75
CA SER A 136 -12.32 -16.13 11.30
C SER A 136 -12.38 -14.64 10.91
N LEU A 137 -12.16 -14.33 9.63
CA LEU A 137 -12.25 -12.96 9.12
C LEU A 137 -13.62 -12.31 9.43
N SER A 138 -14.72 -13.07 9.31
CA SER A 138 -16.07 -12.56 9.60
C SER A 138 -16.30 -12.33 11.09
N GLN A 139 -15.73 -13.16 11.96
CA GLN A 139 -15.78 -12.96 13.41
C GLN A 139 -14.97 -11.72 13.81
N LEU A 140 -13.75 -11.59 13.28
CA LEU A 140 -12.89 -10.42 13.46
C LEU A 140 -13.64 -9.14 13.03
N ALA A 141 -14.16 -9.13 11.79
CA ALA A 141 -14.92 -8.02 11.23
C ALA A 141 -16.07 -7.55 12.13
N SER A 142 -16.86 -8.48 12.69
CA SER A 142 -17.98 -8.13 13.57
C SER A 142 -17.57 -7.49 14.90
N GLY A 143 -16.32 -7.67 15.33
CA GLY A 143 -15.75 -6.99 16.51
C GLY A 143 -15.13 -5.62 16.21
N LEU A 144 -14.97 -5.25 14.94
CA LEU A 144 -14.37 -3.98 14.55
C LEU A 144 -15.46 -2.90 14.40
N SER A 145 -15.39 -1.85 15.24
CA SER A 145 -16.21 -0.65 15.02
C SER A 145 -15.83 0.06 13.72
N SER A 146 -16.83 0.37 12.88
CA SER A 146 -16.71 1.28 11.73
C SER A 146 -16.98 2.75 12.10
N GLN A 147 -17.45 3.02 13.32
CA GLN A 147 -17.75 4.36 13.81
C GLN A 147 -16.57 4.91 14.61
N ALA A 148 -16.07 6.06 14.18
CA ALA A 148 -15.04 6.82 14.89
C ALA A 148 -15.58 7.36 16.22
N LEU A 149 -14.72 7.38 17.22
CA LEU A 149 -14.95 8.02 18.50
C LEU A 149 -15.02 9.54 18.33
N ALA A 150 -15.89 10.18 19.12
CA ALA A 150 -15.89 11.64 19.24
C ALA A 150 -14.64 12.14 19.98
N GLU A 151 -14.19 11.40 21.00
CA GLU A 151 -12.97 11.67 21.75
C GLU A 151 -12.18 10.38 22.02
N PRO A 152 -10.85 10.36 21.82
CA PRO A 152 -10.05 11.46 21.26
C PRO A 152 -10.40 11.73 19.79
N ARG A 153 -10.43 13.01 19.40
CA ARG A 153 -10.60 13.40 18.00
C ARG A 153 -9.47 12.84 17.09
N PRO A 154 -9.72 12.64 15.79
CA PRO A 154 -8.71 12.16 14.85
C PRO A 154 -7.40 12.96 14.93
N SER A 155 -6.25 12.26 14.91
CA SER A 155 -4.94 12.90 15.10
C SER A 155 -4.68 14.01 14.09
N VAL A 156 -5.13 13.86 12.86
CA VAL A 156 -4.95 14.88 11.81
C VAL A 156 -5.62 16.22 12.15
N GLN A 157 -6.69 16.21 12.95
CA GLN A 157 -7.38 17.43 13.39
C GLN A 157 -6.62 18.17 14.50
N SER A 158 -5.55 17.58 15.03
CA SER A 158 -4.64 18.24 15.97
C SER A 158 -3.52 19.02 15.29
N PHE A 159 -3.31 18.81 13.99
CA PHE A 159 -2.25 19.48 13.25
C PHE A 159 -2.56 20.97 13.05
N SER A 160 -1.54 21.80 13.18
CA SER A 160 -1.56 23.16 12.63
C SER A 160 -1.68 23.11 11.10
N PRO A 161 -2.07 24.21 10.42
CA PRO A 161 -2.13 24.24 8.96
C PRO A 161 -0.79 23.88 8.29
N GLU A 162 0.34 24.32 8.85
CA GLU A 162 1.67 24.01 8.33
C GLU A 162 2.03 22.52 8.51
N GLU A 163 1.73 21.94 9.67
CA GLU A 163 1.89 20.50 9.89
C GLU A 163 0.97 19.71 8.98
N TYR A 164 -0.26 20.17 8.76
CA TYR A 164 -1.21 19.53 7.86
C TYR A 164 -0.65 19.48 6.45
N ASP A 165 -0.20 20.61 5.90
CA ASP A 165 0.34 20.68 4.53
C ASP A 165 1.65 19.91 4.38
N THR A 166 2.50 19.91 5.42
CA THR A 166 3.77 19.18 5.43
C THR A 166 3.58 17.67 5.49
N ASN A 167 2.63 17.19 6.30
CA ASN A 167 2.41 15.76 6.51
C ASN A 167 1.41 15.15 5.50
N LEU A 168 0.55 15.98 4.89
CA LEU A 168 -0.44 15.56 3.90
C LEU A 168 -0.23 16.32 2.60
N ASP A 169 0.77 15.89 1.84
CA ASP A 169 0.95 16.39 0.48
C ASP A 169 -0.15 15.81 -0.42
N ARG A 170 -1.30 16.50 -0.46
CA ARG A 170 -2.51 16.08 -1.17
C ARG A 170 -2.26 15.99 -2.67
N GLN A 171 -1.52 16.95 -3.23
CA GLN A 171 -1.21 16.95 -4.65
C GLN A 171 -0.36 15.74 -5.02
N ARG A 172 0.66 15.42 -4.22
CA ARG A 172 1.45 14.20 -4.45
C ARG A 172 0.69 12.93 -4.17
N THR A 173 -0.16 12.89 -3.15
CA THR A 173 -0.99 11.70 -2.88
C THR A 173 -1.89 11.39 -4.07
N ALA A 174 -2.50 12.43 -4.65
CA ALA A 174 -3.32 12.33 -5.85
C ALA A 174 -2.54 11.87 -7.10
N HIS A 175 -1.22 12.12 -7.16
CA HIS A 175 -0.38 11.77 -8.32
C HIS A 175 0.37 10.43 -8.14
N SER A 176 0.80 10.10 -6.92
CA SER A 176 1.71 8.99 -6.63
C SER A 176 0.99 7.72 -6.18
N TYR A 177 -0.05 7.83 -5.35
CA TYR A 177 -0.72 6.69 -4.72
C TYR A 177 -2.14 6.50 -5.24
N ALA A 178 -2.91 7.59 -5.36
CA ALA A 178 -4.30 7.52 -5.77
C ALA A 178 -4.52 6.82 -7.12
N PRO A 179 -3.70 7.05 -8.17
CA PRO A 179 -3.91 6.38 -9.45
C PRO A 179 -3.84 4.84 -9.34
N PHE A 180 -2.97 4.31 -8.46
CA PHE A 180 -2.83 2.87 -8.26
C PHE A 180 -4.03 2.25 -7.53
N LEU A 181 -4.81 3.03 -6.77
CA LEU A 181 -6.07 2.57 -6.17
C LEU A 181 -7.15 2.32 -7.22
N PHE A 182 -7.09 3.03 -8.34
CA PHE A 182 -8.09 2.96 -9.42
C PHE A 182 -7.66 2.05 -10.58
N MET A 183 -6.44 1.50 -10.54
CA MET A 183 -5.98 0.53 -11.53
C MET A 183 -6.81 -0.77 -11.45
N GLU A 184 -7.08 -1.39 -12.60
CA GLU A 184 -7.82 -2.65 -12.68
C GLU A 184 -7.15 -3.74 -11.81
N ARG A 185 -7.92 -4.35 -10.90
CA ARG A 185 -7.39 -5.37 -9.99
C ARG A 185 -6.83 -6.59 -10.74
N SER A 186 -7.47 -6.94 -11.86
CA SER A 186 -7.03 -8.03 -12.72
C SER A 186 -5.62 -7.81 -13.25
N THR A 187 -5.21 -6.54 -13.45
CA THR A 187 -3.86 -6.15 -13.85
C THR A 187 -2.83 -6.48 -12.77
N PHE A 188 -3.10 -6.13 -11.51
CA PHE A 188 -2.22 -6.50 -10.38
C PHE A 188 -2.10 -8.01 -10.24
N TYR A 189 -3.23 -8.72 -10.22
CA TYR A 189 -3.24 -10.17 -10.07
C TYR A 189 -2.45 -10.86 -11.18
N THR A 190 -2.67 -10.45 -12.43
CA THR A 190 -1.97 -11.03 -13.58
C THR A 190 -0.46 -10.79 -13.48
N ASN A 191 -0.04 -9.56 -13.17
CA ASN A 191 1.40 -9.26 -13.07
C ASN A 191 2.07 -9.92 -11.87
N ALA A 192 1.41 -9.99 -10.71
CA ALA A 192 1.92 -10.68 -9.54
C ALA A 192 2.07 -12.19 -9.81
N ARG A 193 1.04 -12.81 -10.41
CA ARG A 193 1.09 -14.24 -10.78
C ARG A 193 2.21 -14.52 -11.77
N ARG A 194 2.39 -13.67 -12.78
CA ARG A 194 3.51 -13.77 -13.74
C ARG A 194 4.85 -13.69 -13.01
N ALA A 195 5.05 -12.66 -12.19
CA ALA A 195 6.31 -12.46 -11.47
C ALA A 195 6.67 -13.62 -10.52
N LEU A 196 5.68 -14.25 -9.89
CA LEU A 196 5.90 -15.32 -8.92
C LEU A 196 6.01 -16.72 -9.54
N HIS A 197 5.30 -16.98 -10.63
CA HIS A 197 5.15 -18.35 -11.16
C HIS A 197 5.65 -18.56 -12.58
N GLU A 198 5.76 -17.50 -13.38
CA GLU A 198 6.32 -17.61 -14.71
C GLU A 198 7.82 -17.41 -14.59
N LYS A 199 8.59 -18.43 -14.98
CA LYS A 199 10.04 -18.27 -15.13
C LYS A 199 10.26 -17.18 -16.17
N LEU A 200 10.89 -16.08 -15.76
CA LEU A 200 11.46 -15.11 -16.69
C LEU A 200 12.46 -15.90 -17.55
N VAL A 201 12.15 -16.04 -18.84
CA VAL A 201 12.94 -16.78 -19.84
C VAL A 201 14.20 -16.00 -20.17
#